data_AF-A0A2T4UZZ5-F1
#
_entry.id   AF-A0A2T4UZZ5-F1
#
_cell.length_a   1.000
_cell.length_b   1.000
_cell.length_c   1.000
_cell.angle_alpha   90.00
_cell.angle_beta   90.00
_cell.angle_gamma   90.00
#
_symmetry.space_group_name_H-M   'P 1'
#
loop_
_entity.id
_entity.type
_entity.pdbx_description
1 polymer ?
#
loop_
_entity_poly.entity_id
_entity_poly.type
_entity_poly.pdbx_seq_one_letter_code
_entity_poly.pdbx_strand_id
1 'polypeptide(L)'
;MPKLEQALQKGAFCCLGSLWQQWFHGYTPPPVKVKQPALVSWGLADRTHARSDKESIMSQLSQVKWHSFQHAGHSPKLETSQEYCDLLCNWIKEA
;
A
#
# COMPACT_ATOMS: atom_id res chain seq x y z
N MET A 1 11.56 -22.63 2.03
CA MET A 1 10.59 -21.66 1.49
C MET A 1 9.49 -22.44 0.78
N PRO A 2 8.19 -22.05 0.92
CA PRO A 2 7.12 -22.69 0.15
C PRO A 2 7.39 -22.56 -1.36
N LYS A 3 6.99 -23.54 -2.14
CA LYS A 3 7.04 -23.43 -3.61
C LYS A 3 6.07 -22.33 -4.06
N LEU A 4 6.37 -21.64 -5.16
CA LEU A 4 5.56 -20.52 -5.68
C LEU A 4 4.06 -20.86 -5.72
N GLU A 5 3.71 -22.04 -6.25
CA GLU A 5 2.32 -22.52 -6.33
C GLU A 5 1.63 -22.61 -4.95
N GLN A 6 2.33 -23.12 -3.93
CA GLN A 6 1.81 -23.21 -2.57
C GLN A 6 1.64 -21.83 -1.92
N ALA A 7 2.48 -20.87 -2.28
CA ALA A 7 2.35 -19.50 -1.82
C ALA A 7 1.15 -18.81 -2.48
N LEU A 8 1.00 -18.96 -3.81
CA LEU A 8 -0.13 -18.40 -4.55
C LEU A 8 -1.48 -18.98 -4.08
N GLN A 9 -1.54 -20.28 -3.81
CA GLN A 9 -2.73 -20.94 -3.22
C GLN A 9 -3.11 -20.39 -1.84
N LYS A 10 -2.16 -19.78 -1.12
CA LYS A 10 -2.37 -19.13 0.17
C LYS A 10 -2.53 -17.61 0.06
N GLY A 11 -2.81 -17.10 -1.14
CA GLY A 11 -3.06 -15.68 -1.39
C GLY A 11 -1.79 -14.84 -1.55
N ALA A 12 -0.63 -15.45 -1.80
CA ALA A 12 0.54 -14.67 -2.21
C ALA A 12 0.26 -13.97 -3.55
N PHE A 13 0.78 -12.75 -3.70
CA PHE A 13 0.69 -11.97 -4.93
C PHE A 13 2.02 -11.28 -5.20
N CYS A 14 2.20 -10.77 -6.42
CA CYS A 14 3.42 -10.08 -6.80
C CYS A 14 3.57 -8.77 -6.01
N CYS A 15 4.65 -8.67 -5.21
CA CYS A 15 5.01 -7.43 -4.52
C CYS A 15 6.00 -6.64 -5.36
N LEU A 16 5.48 -5.72 -6.20
CA LEU A 16 6.31 -4.82 -7.00
C LEU A 16 7.28 -4.01 -6.12
N GLY A 17 6.86 -3.65 -4.90
CA GLY A 17 7.71 -2.97 -3.93
C GLY A 17 8.94 -3.77 -3.54
N SER A 18 8.80 -5.08 -3.30
CA SER A 18 9.94 -5.95 -2.97
C SER A 18 10.87 -6.14 -4.17
N LEU A 19 10.31 -6.23 -5.40
CA LEU A 19 11.13 -6.26 -6.61
C LEU A 19 11.94 -4.97 -6.77
N TRP A 20 11.31 -3.81 -6.55
CA TRP A 20 11.94 -2.50 -6.62
C TRP A 20 13.07 -2.35 -5.58
N GLN A 21 12.80 -2.74 -4.33
CA GLN A 21 13.80 -2.73 -3.26
C GLN A 21 15.01 -3.62 -3.58
N GLN A 22 14.77 -4.79 -4.17
CA GLN A 22 15.85 -5.68 -4.60
C GLN A 22 16.62 -5.10 -5.79
N TRP A 23 15.93 -4.49 -6.75
CA TRP A 23 16.55 -3.92 -7.95
C TRP A 23 17.51 -2.76 -7.60
N PHE A 24 17.12 -1.92 -6.64
CA PHE A 24 17.94 -0.82 -6.16
C PHE A 24 18.74 -1.15 -4.90
N HIS A 25 19.01 -2.43 -4.63
CA HIS A 25 19.77 -2.82 -3.44
C HIS A 25 21.14 -2.11 -3.40
N GLY A 26 21.47 -1.46 -2.27
CA GLY A 26 22.70 -0.68 -2.11
C GLY A 26 22.63 0.74 -2.69
N TYR A 27 21.48 1.16 -3.22
CA TYR A 27 21.25 2.49 -3.76
C TYR A 27 19.91 3.05 -3.27
N THR A 28 19.88 4.31 -2.86
CA THR A 28 18.63 5.00 -2.54
C THR A 28 18.35 6.02 -3.64
N PRO A 29 17.29 5.83 -4.46
CA PRO A 29 16.90 6.82 -5.45
C PRO A 29 16.63 8.18 -4.79
N PRO A 30 16.87 9.30 -5.50
CA PRO A 30 16.52 10.62 -5.00
C PRO A 30 15.04 10.71 -4.61
N PRO A 31 14.69 11.49 -3.57
CA PRO A 31 13.31 11.69 -3.20
C PRO A 31 12.51 12.28 -4.36
N VAL A 32 11.31 11.75 -4.58
CA VAL A 32 10.37 12.29 -5.56
C VAL A 32 9.27 13.07 -4.86
N LYS A 33 8.69 14.05 -5.57
CA LYS A 33 7.49 14.77 -5.14
C LYS A 33 6.34 14.44 -6.07
N VAL A 34 5.30 13.82 -5.51
CA VAL A 34 4.04 13.57 -6.21
C VAL A 34 3.21 14.84 -6.11
N LYS A 35 2.91 15.45 -7.26
CA LYS A 35 2.14 16.70 -7.35
C LYS A 35 0.65 16.45 -7.52
N GLN A 36 0.28 15.28 -8.03
CA GLN A 36 -1.09 14.85 -8.22
C GLN A 36 -1.78 14.61 -6.87
N PRO A 37 -3.10 14.81 -6.77
CA PRO A 37 -3.88 14.32 -5.64
C PRO A 37 -3.67 12.81 -5.46
N ALA A 38 -3.41 12.39 -4.22
CA ALA A 38 -3.20 10.99 -3.88
C ALA A 38 -4.18 10.53 -2.78
N LEU A 39 -4.76 9.36 -2.97
CA LEU A 39 -5.44 8.62 -1.91
C LEU A 39 -4.46 7.57 -1.35
N VAL A 40 -4.21 7.64 -0.05
CA VAL A 40 -3.43 6.62 0.66
C VAL A 40 -4.34 5.83 1.56
N SER A 41 -4.31 4.51 1.41
CA SER A 41 -5.06 3.56 2.24
C SER A 41 -4.12 2.70 3.07
N TRP A 42 -4.42 2.50 4.35
CA TRP A 42 -3.67 1.61 5.22
C TRP A 42 -4.57 0.72 6.07
N GLY A 43 -4.22 -0.55 6.23
CA GLY A 43 -4.90 -1.47 7.16
C GLY A 43 -4.20 -1.50 8.52
N LEU A 44 -4.91 -1.14 9.59
CA LEU A 44 -4.32 -1.09 10.94
C LEU A 44 -4.00 -2.46 11.52
N ALA A 45 -4.59 -3.53 10.98
CA ALA A 45 -4.24 -4.90 11.34
C ALA A 45 -3.02 -5.44 10.57
N ASP A 46 -2.34 -4.61 9.75
CA ASP A 46 -1.17 -5.05 8.99
C ASP A 46 0.03 -5.33 9.90
N ARG A 47 0.36 -6.62 10.05
CA ARG A 47 1.52 -7.10 10.82
C ARG A 47 2.79 -7.24 9.98
N THR A 48 2.68 -7.22 8.65
CA THR A 48 3.81 -7.44 7.73
C THR A 48 4.79 -6.27 7.77
N HIS A 49 4.29 -5.06 7.98
CA HIS A 49 5.08 -3.83 8.10
C HIS A 49 5.09 -3.26 9.51
N ALA A 50 4.99 -4.08 10.56
CA ALA A 50 4.81 -3.60 11.95
C ALA A 50 5.84 -2.55 12.41
N ARG A 51 7.08 -2.59 11.89
CA ARG A 51 8.19 -1.69 12.29
C ARG A 51 8.40 -0.49 11.37
N SER A 52 7.65 -0.37 10.27
CA SER A 52 7.81 0.74 9.32
C SER A 52 7.09 2.00 9.83
N ASP A 53 7.68 3.17 9.61
CA ASP A 53 6.97 4.44 9.74
C ASP A 53 5.94 4.57 8.59
N LYS A 54 4.65 4.57 8.96
CA LYS A 54 3.53 4.61 8.02
C LYS A 54 3.37 5.97 7.37
N GLU A 55 3.76 7.03 8.07
CA GLU A 55 3.58 8.39 7.62
C GLU A 55 4.79 8.89 6.83
N SER A 56 5.90 8.15 6.79
CA SER A 56 7.10 8.52 6.05
C SER A 56 6.84 8.92 4.58
N ILE A 57 5.87 8.28 3.92
CA ILE A 57 5.47 8.59 2.54
C ILE A 57 4.84 9.99 2.39
N MET A 58 4.27 10.55 3.46
CA MET A 58 3.62 11.86 3.46
C MET A 58 4.59 12.97 3.08
N SER A 59 5.88 12.80 3.41
CA SER A 59 6.94 13.72 3.00
C SER A 59 7.07 13.87 1.47
N GLN A 60 6.56 12.92 0.68
CA GLN A 60 6.62 12.90 -0.78
C GLN A 60 5.33 13.38 -1.45
N LEU A 61 4.23 13.52 -0.70
CA LEU A 61 2.90 13.81 -1.24
C LEU A 61 2.53 15.27 -1.00
N SER A 62 2.10 15.97 -2.06
CA SER A 62 1.74 17.38 -1.98
C SER A 62 0.26 17.60 -1.60
N GLN A 63 -0.60 16.67 -2.00
CA GLN A 63 -2.04 16.68 -1.75
C GLN A 63 -2.48 15.25 -1.48
N VAL A 64 -2.93 14.96 -0.26
CA VAL A 64 -3.19 13.59 0.16
C VAL A 64 -4.44 13.47 1.01
N LYS A 65 -5.27 12.48 0.69
CA LYS A 65 -6.34 11.97 1.55
C LYS A 65 -5.85 10.65 2.15
N TRP A 66 -5.74 10.60 3.47
CA TRP A 66 -5.37 9.37 4.19
C TRP A 66 -6.61 8.66 4.71
N HIS A 67 -6.69 7.35 4.50
CA HIS A 67 -7.77 6.52 5.04
C HIS A 67 -7.21 5.25 5.69
N SER A 68 -7.66 4.97 6.91
CA SER A 68 -7.24 3.81 7.68
C SER A 68 -8.39 2.83 7.89
N PHE A 69 -8.20 1.58 7.53
CA PHE A 69 -9.14 0.49 7.74
C PHE A 69 -8.83 -0.21 9.07
N GLN A 70 -9.77 -0.20 10.02
CA GLN A 70 -9.55 -0.74 11.37
C GLN A 70 -9.30 -2.26 11.37
N HIS A 71 -10.04 -2.99 10.54
CA HIS A 71 -10.06 -4.46 10.57
C HIS A 71 -9.21 -5.11 9.47
N ALA A 72 -8.73 -4.33 8.50
CA ALA A 72 -7.94 -4.86 7.39
C ALA A 72 -6.45 -4.91 7.70
N GLY A 73 -5.78 -5.93 7.16
CA GLY A 73 -4.34 -6.11 7.18
C GLY A 73 -3.64 -5.46 5.97
N HIS A 74 -2.71 -6.20 5.38
CA HIS A 74 -1.82 -5.70 4.33
C HIS A 74 -2.54 -5.36 3.03
N SER A 75 -3.68 -5.98 2.76
CA SER A 75 -4.42 -5.84 1.49
C SER A 75 -5.87 -5.41 1.71
N PRO A 76 -6.14 -4.17 2.18
CA PRO A 76 -7.50 -3.70 2.42
C PRO A 76 -8.44 -3.83 1.22
N LYS A 77 -7.91 -3.64 0.00
CA LYS A 77 -8.65 -3.82 -1.26
C LYS A 77 -9.20 -5.24 -1.50
N LEU A 78 -8.65 -6.25 -0.83
CA LEU A 78 -9.09 -7.65 -0.90
C LEU A 78 -9.84 -8.06 0.37
N GLU A 79 -9.43 -7.53 1.52
CA GLU A 79 -9.96 -7.89 2.84
C GLU A 79 -11.28 -7.18 3.17
N THR A 80 -11.46 -5.95 2.67
CA THR A 80 -12.69 -5.13 2.82
C THR A 80 -13.05 -4.47 1.48
N SER A 81 -13.20 -5.31 0.46
CA SER A 81 -13.34 -4.87 -0.94
C SER A 81 -14.48 -3.87 -1.16
N GLN A 82 -15.62 -4.05 -0.49
CA GLN A 82 -16.77 -3.15 -0.64
C GLN A 82 -16.46 -1.75 -0.08
N GLU A 83 -15.94 -1.68 1.14
CA GLU A 83 -15.55 -0.43 1.80
C GLU A 83 -14.47 0.31 1.01
N TYR A 84 -13.49 -0.45 0.48
CA TYR A 84 -12.45 0.10 -0.38
C TYR A 84 -13.01 0.65 -1.70
N CYS A 85 -13.95 -0.05 -2.34
CA CYS A 85 -14.62 0.42 -3.56
C CYS A 85 -15.41 1.70 -3.30
N ASP A 86 -16.14 1.78 -2.19
CA ASP A 86 -16.92 2.97 -1.83
C ASP A 86 -16.01 4.17 -1.58
N LEU A 87 -14.91 3.98 -0.84
CA LEU A 87 -13.88 4.98 -0.63
C LEU A 87 -13.31 5.51 -1.96
N LEU A 88 -12.92 4.59 -2.84
CA LEU A 88 -12.31 4.93 -4.13
C LEU A 88 -13.29 5.69 -5.03
N CYS A 89 -14.54 5.20 -5.14
CA CYS A 89 -15.58 5.85 -5.95
C CYS A 89 -15.89 7.25 -5.45
N ASN A 90 -15.96 7.45 -4.13
CA ASN A 90 -16.20 8.77 -3.55
C ASN A 90 -15.04 9.71 -3.80
N TRP A 91 -13.80 9.24 -3.62
CA TRP A 91 -12.61 10.05 -3.88
C TRP A 91 -12.51 10.50 -5.35
N ILE A 92 -12.80 9.62 -6.31
CA ILE A 92 -12.78 9.95 -7.74
C ILE A 92 -13.85 11.01 -8.09
N LYS A 93 -15.01 11.01 -7.42
CA LYS A 93 -16.05 12.02 -7.65
C LYS A 93 -15.72 13.39 -7.06
N GLU A 94 -14.87 13.42 -6.03
CA GLU A 94 -14.43 14.63 -5.32
C GLU A 94 -13.17 15.27 -5.92
N ALA A 95 -12.41 14.51 -6.73
CA ALA A 95 -11.13 14.90 -7.33
C ALA A 95 -11.30 15.55 -8.71
#